data_AF-H2ANE9-F1
#
_entry.id   AF-H2ANE9-F1
#
_cell.length_a   1.000
_cell.length_b   1.000
_cell.length_c   1.000
_cell.angle_alpha   90.00
_cell.angle_beta   90.00
_cell.angle_gamma   90.00
#
_symmetry.space_group_name_H-M   'P 1'
#
loop_
_entity.id
_entity.type
_entity.pdbx_description
1 polymer ?
#
loop_
_entity_poly.entity_id
_entity_poly.type
_entity_poly.pdbx_seq_one_letter_code
_entity_poly.pdbx_strand_id
1 'polypeptide(L)'
;MMKLKVQRYSLLVCPVTILASRLLLTQRHVDKWSLVNQLLIKNGWFWTTVVTTVCVLRYSRNYADTVRKYSVLSLWWFLFTQDNMFSNHAIMDLIFVWTGGKCDGGSTSSKLLKSSKHCKKIGGNWINGHDPSGHIFLLSIMTTFMINEFSKIRRVSMTQLRQDFVETDWNLDRQLPVKIILFISNNPVIIMLSFILLWWHSLVITSINYYHTLSEQLSGLLFAYIIMGPLYLFLPS
;
A
#
# COMPACT_ATOMS: atom_id res chain seq x y z
N MET A 1 7.08 -25.67 -4.53
CA MET A 1 5.82 -25.49 -5.30
C MET A 1 4.75 -24.63 -4.63
N MET A 2 4.39 -24.85 -3.36
CA MET A 2 3.30 -24.10 -2.71
C MET A 2 3.58 -22.59 -2.52
N LYS A 3 4.83 -22.18 -2.22
CA LYS A 3 5.24 -20.76 -2.07
C LYS A 3 5.07 -19.95 -3.37
N LEU A 4 5.53 -20.51 -4.49
CA LEU A 4 5.41 -19.89 -5.82
C LEU A 4 3.94 -19.68 -6.25
N LYS A 5 3.05 -20.61 -5.88
CA LYS A 5 1.62 -20.46 -6.17
C LYS A 5 1.03 -19.25 -5.43
N VAL A 6 1.32 -19.11 -4.13
CA VAL A 6 0.79 -17.99 -3.31
C VAL A 6 1.28 -16.63 -3.82
N GLN A 7 2.55 -16.53 -4.22
CA GLN A 7 3.10 -15.31 -4.82
C GLN A 7 2.35 -14.88 -6.07
N ARG A 8 2.09 -15.83 -6.98
CA ARG A 8 1.33 -15.55 -8.20
C ARG A 8 -0.12 -15.13 -7.91
N TYR A 9 -0.78 -15.75 -6.93
CA TYR A 9 -2.13 -15.33 -6.52
C TYR A 9 -2.17 -13.96 -5.87
N SER A 10 -1.13 -13.57 -5.11
CA SER A 10 -1.07 -12.25 -4.48
C SER A 10 -1.03 -11.10 -5.49
N LEU A 11 -0.49 -11.35 -6.70
CA LEU A 11 -0.48 -10.40 -7.83
C LEU A 11 -1.85 -10.27 -8.51
N LEU A 12 -2.82 -11.13 -8.19
CA LEU A 12 -4.18 -11.02 -8.73
C LEU A 12 -5.10 -10.23 -7.80
N VAL A 13 -4.74 -10.05 -6.52
CA VAL A 13 -5.60 -9.40 -5.52
C VAL A 13 -5.97 -7.97 -5.96
N CYS A 14 -4.99 -7.15 -6.31
CA CYS A 14 -5.23 -5.76 -6.71
C CYS A 14 -6.02 -5.61 -8.03
N PRO A 15 -5.64 -6.25 -9.16
CA PRO A 15 -6.41 -6.12 -10.40
C PRO A 15 -7.83 -6.67 -10.26
N VAL A 16 -8.03 -7.80 -9.59
CA VAL A 16 -9.36 -8.35 -9.34
C VAL A 16 -10.18 -7.41 -8.47
N THR A 17 -9.59 -6.81 -7.44
CA THR A 17 -10.30 -5.84 -6.58
C THR A 17 -10.79 -4.63 -7.39
N ILE A 18 -9.93 -4.04 -8.23
CA ILE A 18 -10.30 -2.87 -9.05
C ILE A 18 -11.39 -3.23 -10.07
N LEU A 19 -11.28 -4.38 -10.74
CA LEU A 19 -12.28 -4.84 -11.71
C LEU A 19 -13.61 -5.17 -11.03
N ALA A 20 -13.59 -5.88 -9.90
CA ALA A 20 -14.78 -6.21 -9.14
C ALA A 20 -15.52 -4.97 -8.65
N SER A 21 -14.80 -3.95 -8.16
CA SER A 21 -15.40 -2.67 -7.77
C SER A 21 -16.13 -1.98 -8.93
N ARG A 22 -15.65 -2.13 -10.17
CA ARG A 22 -16.33 -1.57 -11.36
C ARG A 22 -17.57 -2.38 -11.75
N LEU A 23 -17.48 -3.72 -11.71
CA LEU A 23 -18.61 -4.61 -12.03
C LEU A 23 -19.77 -4.45 -11.07
N LEU A 24 -19.49 -4.17 -9.79
CA LEU A 24 -20.53 -3.96 -8.78
C LEU A 24 -21.24 -2.60 -8.94
N LEU A 25 -20.85 -1.75 -9.92
CA LEU A 25 -21.36 -0.40 -10.18
C LEU A 25 -21.49 0.47 -8.92
N THR A 26 -20.74 0.14 -7.87
CA THR A 26 -20.72 0.88 -6.63
C THR A 26 -19.79 2.06 -6.84
N GLN A 27 -20.37 3.22 -7.14
CA GLN A 27 -19.69 4.50 -6.98
C GLN A 27 -20.23 5.14 -5.71
N ARG A 28 -19.36 5.45 -4.76
CA ARG A 28 -19.75 6.14 -3.52
C ARG A 28 -18.83 7.32 -3.27
N HIS A 29 -19.42 8.42 -2.82
CA HIS A 29 -18.67 9.52 -2.23
C HIS A 29 -18.21 9.11 -0.83
N VAL A 30 -16.91 9.18 -0.58
CA VAL A 30 -16.32 8.92 0.75
C VAL A 30 -15.54 10.14 1.20
N ASP A 31 -15.81 10.59 2.42
CA ASP A 31 -15.20 11.79 2.99
C ASP A 31 -13.69 11.63 3.19
N LYS A 32 -12.94 12.60 2.68
CA LYS A 32 -11.47 12.61 2.72
C LYS A 32 -10.87 12.86 4.12
N TRP A 33 -11.68 13.26 5.10
CA TRP A 33 -11.16 13.90 6.33
C TRP A 33 -11.24 13.06 7.60
N SER A 34 -11.60 11.79 7.52
CA SER A 34 -11.63 10.92 8.70
C SER A 34 -10.24 10.81 9.36
N LEU A 35 -10.19 10.74 10.70
CA LEU A 35 -8.95 10.56 11.46
C LEU A 35 -8.16 9.32 11.00
N VAL A 36 -8.88 8.26 10.63
CA VAL A 36 -8.32 7.04 10.03
C VAL A 36 -7.55 7.36 8.76
N ASN A 37 -8.10 8.19 7.87
CA ASN A 37 -7.41 8.57 6.65
C ASN A 37 -6.13 9.38 6.93
N GLN A 38 -6.18 10.29 7.89
CA GLN A 38 -5.06 11.19 8.19
C GLN A 38 -3.88 10.51 8.90
N LEU A 39 -4.15 9.62 9.87
CA LEU A 39 -3.09 9.00 10.68
C LEU A 39 -2.62 7.64 10.15
N LEU A 40 -3.54 6.82 9.64
CA LEU A 40 -3.22 5.47 9.20
C LEU A 40 -2.90 5.42 7.70
N ILE A 41 -3.77 5.98 6.86
CA ILE A 41 -3.64 5.83 5.40
C ILE A 41 -2.50 6.70 4.85
N LYS A 42 -2.40 7.98 5.26
CA LYS A 42 -1.31 8.87 4.78
C LYS A 42 0.09 8.38 5.15
N ASN A 43 0.24 7.71 6.29
CA ASN A 43 1.51 7.13 6.76
C ASN A 43 1.58 5.61 6.51
N GLY A 44 0.84 5.11 5.51
CA GLY A 44 0.69 3.68 5.28
C GLY A 44 2.01 2.91 5.20
N TRP A 45 2.99 3.43 4.45
CA TRP A 45 4.29 2.76 4.28
C TRP A 45 5.05 2.58 5.61
N PHE A 46 4.98 3.58 6.50
CA PHE A 46 5.57 3.51 7.83
C PHE A 46 4.95 2.35 8.64
N TRP A 47 3.62 2.27 8.68
CA TRP A 47 2.93 1.20 9.42
C TRP A 47 3.18 -0.19 8.83
N THR A 48 3.19 -0.33 7.50
CA THR A 48 3.59 -1.58 6.84
C THR A 48 5.00 -1.99 7.26
N THR A 49 5.94 -1.04 7.34
CA THR A 49 7.32 -1.30 7.76
C THR A 49 7.37 -1.81 9.20
N VAL A 50 6.73 -1.10 10.14
CA VAL A 50 6.73 -1.45 11.56
C VAL A 50 6.12 -2.85 11.78
N VAL A 51 4.93 -3.08 11.24
CA VAL A 51 4.20 -4.34 11.46
C VAL A 51 4.91 -5.52 10.82
N THR A 52 5.40 -5.38 9.59
CA THR A 52 6.17 -6.44 8.92
C THR A 52 7.47 -6.71 9.67
N THR A 53 8.19 -5.68 10.13
CA THR A 53 9.44 -5.87 10.88
C THR A 53 9.21 -6.67 12.16
N VAL A 54 8.22 -6.29 12.97
CA VAL A 54 7.89 -7.02 14.21
C VAL A 54 7.55 -8.49 13.91
N CYS A 55 6.74 -8.76 12.89
CA CYS A 55 6.36 -10.13 12.55
C CYS A 55 7.52 -10.96 11.99
N VAL A 56 8.35 -10.37 11.14
CA VAL A 56 9.50 -11.06 10.54
C VAL A 56 10.54 -11.40 11.60
N LEU A 57 10.83 -10.48 12.51
CA LEU A 57 11.74 -10.73 13.64
C LEU A 57 11.20 -11.80 14.59
N ARG A 58 9.87 -11.86 14.79
CA ARG A 58 9.23 -12.83 15.68
C ARG A 58 9.18 -14.24 15.08
N TYR A 59 8.85 -14.37 13.80
CA TYR A 59 8.46 -15.65 13.19
C TYR A 59 9.38 -16.15 12.07
N SER A 60 10.26 -15.31 11.53
CA SER A 60 11.18 -15.71 10.44
C SER A 60 12.60 -15.89 10.95
N ARG A 61 13.27 -16.95 10.47
CA ARG A 61 14.72 -17.16 10.68
C ARG A 61 15.58 -16.50 9.60
N ASN A 62 15.00 -16.20 8.43
CA ASN A 62 15.70 -15.58 7.32
C ASN A 62 14.95 -14.31 6.91
N TYR A 63 15.62 -13.17 7.05
CA TYR A 63 15.09 -11.85 6.73
C TYR A 63 15.73 -11.25 5.47
N ALA A 64 16.76 -11.88 4.88
CA ALA A 64 17.53 -11.29 3.78
C ALA A 64 16.66 -11.03 2.53
N ASP A 65 15.82 -11.99 2.15
CA ASP A 65 14.88 -11.84 1.04
C ASP A 65 13.84 -10.74 1.30
N THR A 66 13.32 -10.68 2.53
CA THR A 66 12.36 -9.66 2.94
C THR A 66 12.97 -8.27 2.89
N VAL A 67 14.18 -8.09 3.42
CA VAL A 67 14.92 -6.81 3.38
C VAL A 67 15.18 -6.42 1.94
N ARG A 68 15.67 -7.33 1.09
CA ARG A 68 15.92 -7.05 -0.33
C ARG A 68 14.66 -6.57 -1.05
N LYS A 69 13.54 -7.30 -0.91
CA LYS A 69 12.26 -6.94 -1.53
C LYS A 69 11.75 -5.60 -1.01
N TYR A 70 11.78 -5.41 0.31
CA TYR A 70 11.39 -4.16 0.95
C TYR A 70 12.22 -2.97 0.47
N SER A 71 13.55 -3.10 0.37
CA SER A 71 14.44 -2.04 -0.12
C SER A 71 14.13 -1.66 -1.56
N VAL A 72 13.93 -2.64 -2.44
CA VAL A 72 13.58 -2.39 -3.86
C VAL A 72 12.22 -1.68 -3.96
N LEU A 73 11.21 -2.13 -3.22
CA LEU A 73 9.89 -1.51 -3.22
C LEU A 73 9.89 -0.12 -2.58
N SER A 74 10.67 0.09 -1.52
CA SER A 74 10.83 1.40 -0.87
C SER A 74 11.51 2.40 -1.80
N LEU A 75 12.57 1.97 -2.49
CA LEU A 75 13.24 2.79 -3.48
C LEU A 75 12.28 3.14 -4.61
N TRP A 76 11.50 2.17 -5.09
CA TRP A 76 10.51 2.42 -6.14
C TRP A 76 9.43 3.41 -5.71
N TRP A 77 8.86 3.24 -4.52
CA TRP A 77 7.89 4.17 -3.97
C TRP A 77 8.46 5.58 -3.81
N PHE A 78 9.69 5.68 -3.28
CA PHE A 78 10.37 6.95 -3.10
C PHE A 78 10.60 7.66 -4.44
N LEU A 79 11.14 6.96 -5.44
CA LEU A 79 11.35 7.50 -6.78
C LEU A 79 10.04 7.94 -7.45
N PHE A 80 8.98 7.16 -7.28
CA PHE A 80 7.69 7.42 -7.91
C PHE A 80 6.97 8.64 -7.33
N THR A 81 7.03 8.81 -6.01
CA THR A 81 6.17 9.76 -5.27
C THR A 81 6.86 10.99 -4.70
N GLN A 82 8.18 10.93 -4.44
CA GLN A 82 8.91 12.01 -3.77
C GLN A 82 9.73 12.84 -4.76
N ASP A 83 9.88 14.13 -4.44
CA ASP A 83 10.76 15.03 -5.18
C ASP A 83 12.21 14.67 -4.85
N ASN A 84 12.89 14.05 -5.80
CA ASN A 84 14.24 13.54 -5.61
C ASN A 84 15.29 14.62 -5.85
N MET A 85 16.37 14.59 -5.08
CA MET A 85 17.54 15.46 -5.24
C MET A 85 18.21 15.33 -6.63
N PHE A 86 18.03 14.19 -7.31
CA PHE A 86 18.61 13.93 -8.64
C PHE A 86 17.73 14.37 -9.82
N SER A 87 16.40 14.38 -9.65
CA SER A 87 15.44 14.63 -10.76
C SER A 87 14.66 15.94 -10.57
N ASN A 88 14.84 16.61 -9.43
CA ASN A 88 14.13 17.82 -8.98
C ASN A 88 12.58 17.69 -8.93
N HIS A 89 12.02 16.55 -9.34
CA HIS A 89 10.57 16.28 -9.48
C HIS A 89 10.32 14.77 -9.32
N ALA A 90 9.17 14.40 -8.74
CA ALA A 90 8.68 13.02 -8.71
C ALA A 90 8.37 12.47 -10.12
N ILE A 91 8.54 11.15 -10.33
CA ILE A 91 8.22 10.51 -11.63
C ILE A 91 6.74 10.73 -11.99
N MET A 92 5.85 10.68 -11.00
CA MET A 92 4.43 10.95 -11.19
C MET A 92 4.18 12.35 -11.78
N ASP A 93 4.87 13.38 -11.28
CA ASP A 93 4.76 14.76 -11.79
C ASP A 93 5.31 14.87 -13.23
N LEU A 94 6.39 14.14 -13.56
CA LEU A 94 6.92 14.06 -14.92
C LEU A 94 5.92 13.43 -15.90
N ILE A 95 5.25 12.35 -15.51
CA ILE A 95 4.18 11.72 -16.32
C ILE A 95 3.06 12.74 -16.56
N PHE A 96 2.69 13.48 -15.52
CA PHE A 96 1.61 14.46 -15.60
C PHE A 96 1.93 15.58 -16.60
N VAL A 97 3.18 16.07 -16.62
CA VAL A 97 3.66 17.06 -17.60
C VAL A 97 3.79 16.45 -19.00
N TRP A 98 4.38 15.26 -19.11
CA TRP A 98 4.64 14.60 -20.38
C TRP A 98 3.36 14.27 -21.16
N THR A 99 2.28 13.98 -20.44
CA THR A 99 0.95 13.73 -20.99
C THR A 99 0.18 15.02 -21.33
N GLY A 100 0.84 16.18 -21.27
CA GLY A 100 0.29 17.47 -21.70
C GLY A 100 -0.20 18.37 -20.56
N GLY A 101 0.08 18.01 -19.29
CA GLY A 101 -0.25 18.83 -18.13
C GLY A 101 0.56 20.12 -18.10
N LYS A 102 -0.11 21.24 -17.78
CA LYS A 102 0.53 22.56 -17.67
C LYS A 102 -0.11 23.39 -16.55
N CYS A 103 0.67 24.28 -15.97
CA CYS A 103 0.19 25.25 -14.99
C CYS A 103 -0.45 26.45 -15.70
N ASP A 104 -1.67 26.79 -15.35
CA ASP A 104 -2.41 27.97 -15.80
C ASP A 104 -2.53 28.99 -14.65
N GLY A 105 -1.98 30.18 -14.84
CA GLY A 105 -1.87 31.21 -13.80
C GLY A 105 -0.69 31.02 -12.82
N GLY A 106 -0.17 32.15 -12.34
CA GLY A 106 1.01 32.25 -11.48
C GLY A 106 2.06 33.19 -12.08
N SER A 107 2.60 34.12 -11.29
CA SER A 107 3.51 35.21 -11.74
C SER A 107 4.89 34.75 -12.25
N THR A 108 5.11 33.44 -12.43
CA THR A 108 6.36 32.83 -12.90
C THR A 108 6.06 31.99 -14.14
N SER A 109 6.91 32.06 -15.17
CA SER A 109 6.67 31.40 -16.47
C SER A 109 6.20 29.95 -16.35
N SER A 110 4.94 29.72 -16.72
CA SER A 110 4.21 28.44 -16.69
C SER A 110 4.91 27.26 -17.37
N LYS A 111 5.87 27.51 -18.28
CA LYS A 111 6.66 26.48 -18.98
C LYS A 111 7.75 25.82 -18.12
N LEU A 112 8.18 26.42 -17.01
CA LEU A 112 9.27 25.90 -16.19
C LEU A 112 8.79 25.06 -15.00
N LEU A 113 7.50 25.13 -14.67
CA LEU A 113 6.91 24.42 -13.54
C LEU A 113 6.51 23.01 -13.94
N LYS A 114 7.36 22.03 -13.58
CA LYS A 114 7.10 20.61 -13.84
C LYS A 114 6.42 19.89 -12.68
N SER A 115 5.90 20.62 -11.68
CA SER A 115 5.20 20.04 -10.53
C SER A 115 3.82 20.68 -10.32
N SER A 116 2.79 19.83 -10.24
CA SER A 116 1.41 20.23 -9.97
C SER A 116 1.25 20.83 -8.56
N LYS A 117 2.01 20.32 -7.58
CA LYS A 117 2.01 20.82 -6.20
C LYS A 117 2.56 22.24 -6.13
N HIS A 118 3.65 22.51 -6.86
CA HIS A 118 4.23 23.84 -6.89
C HIS A 118 3.31 24.85 -7.60
N CYS A 119 2.66 24.45 -8.70
CA CYS A 119 1.66 25.26 -9.38
C CYS A 119 0.53 25.70 -8.44
N LYS A 120 -0.05 24.77 -7.67
CA LYS A 120 -1.09 25.09 -6.68
C LYS A 120 -0.58 26.00 -5.57
N LYS A 121 0.69 25.85 -5.15
CA LYS A 121 1.31 26.68 -4.10
C LYS A 121 1.47 28.14 -4.52
N ILE A 122 1.70 28.42 -5.80
CA ILE A 122 1.83 29.78 -6.34
C ILE A 122 0.47 30.37 -6.77
N GLY A 123 -0.65 29.73 -6.41
CA GLY A 123 -2.00 30.16 -6.79
C GLY A 123 -2.38 29.84 -8.24
N GLY A 124 -1.59 29.03 -8.94
CA GLY A 124 -1.90 28.54 -10.28
C GLY A 124 -2.83 27.33 -10.26
N ASN A 125 -3.59 27.17 -11.34
CA ASN A 125 -4.45 26.02 -11.58
C ASN A 125 -3.78 25.07 -12.57
N TRP A 126 -3.67 23.79 -12.21
CA TRP A 126 -3.14 22.79 -13.13
C TRP A 126 -4.23 22.35 -14.11
N ILE A 127 -3.94 22.37 -15.41
CA ILE A 127 -4.87 21.98 -16.48
C ILE A 127 -4.26 20.90 -17.38
N ASN A 128 -5.12 20.02 -17.89
CA ASN A 128 -4.77 18.86 -18.72
C ASN A 128 -3.82 17.86 -18.03
N GLY A 129 -3.30 16.91 -18.82
CA GLY A 129 -2.40 15.86 -18.37
C GLY A 129 -3.13 14.69 -17.69
N HIS A 130 -2.43 13.58 -17.59
CA HIS A 130 -2.89 12.36 -16.93
C HIS A 130 -2.21 12.21 -15.57
N ASP A 131 -3.00 12.08 -14.50
CA ASP A 131 -2.54 11.99 -13.11
C ASP A 131 -2.59 10.54 -12.59
N PRO A 132 -1.48 9.77 -12.59
CA PRO A 132 -1.53 8.40 -12.11
C PRO A 132 -1.97 8.32 -10.64
N SER A 133 -2.86 7.39 -10.28
CA SER A 133 -3.31 7.32 -8.88
C SER A 133 -2.21 6.82 -7.94
N GLY A 134 -1.56 7.75 -7.23
CA GLY A 134 -0.55 7.44 -6.21
C GLY A 134 -1.08 6.61 -5.04
N HIS A 135 -2.37 6.73 -4.72
CA HIS A 135 -3.02 5.90 -3.69
C HIS A 135 -3.14 4.45 -4.14
N ILE A 136 -3.66 4.21 -5.35
CA ILE A 136 -3.76 2.85 -5.90
C ILE A 136 -2.37 2.23 -6.05
N PHE A 137 -1.39 3.02 -6.51
CA PHE A 137 0.01 2.60 -6.58
C PHE A 137 0.53 2.10 -5.22
N LEU A 138 0.46 2.93 -4.18
CA LEU A 138 1.05 2.61 -2.88
C LEU A 138 0.29 1.49 -2.17
N LEU A 139 -1.06 1.51 -2.20
CA LEU A 139 -1.90 0.48 -1.62
C LEU A 139 -1.68 -0.89 -2.29
N SER A 140 -1.44 -0.91 -3.61
CA SER A 140 -1.14 -2.15 -4.32
C SER A 140 0.18 -2.76 -3.84
N ILE A 141 1.24 -1.94 -3.75
CA ILE A 141 2.55 -2.39 -3.24
C ILE A 141 2.42 -2.91 -1.81
N MET A 142 1.79 -2.14 -0.91
CA MET A 142 1.65 -2.50 0.50
C MET A 142 0.84 -3.79 0.70
N THR A 143 -0.28 -3.93 0.00
CA THR A 143 -1.17 -5.10 0.12
C THR A 143 -0.46 -6.35 -0.36
N THR A 144 0.09 -6.33 -1.58
CA THR A 144 0.80 -7.49 -2.13
C THR A 144 2.05 -7.83 -1.32
N PHE A 145 2.81 -6.82 -0.88
CA PHE A 145 3.98 -7.05 -0.02
C PHE A 145 3.60 -7.77 1.28
N MET A 146 2.63 -7.25 2.04
CA MET A 146 2.24 -7.85 3.32
C MET A 146 1.63 -9.26 3.14
N ILE A 147 0.82 -9.51 2.10
CA ILE A 147 0.30 -10.87 1.82
C ILE A 147 1.45 -11.86 1.59
N ASN A 148 2.48 -11.46 0.84
CA ASN A 148 3.64 -12.31 0.59
C ASN A 148 4.47 -12.56 1.84
N GLU A 149 4.74 -11.53 2.64
CA GLU A 149 5.47 -11.68 3.89
C GLU A 149 4.70 -12.56 4.89
N PHE A 150 3.38 -12.38 4.99
CA PHE A 150 2.53 -13.25 5.80
C PHE A 150 2.62 -14.70 5.30
N SER A 151 2.58 -14.93 3.99
CA SER A 151 2.64 -16.30 3.44
C SER A 151 3.92 -17.06 3.82
N LYS A 152 5.04 -16.35 4.02
CA LYS A 152 6.33 -16.94 4.44
C LYS A 152 6.27 -17.43 5.88
N ILE A 153 5.72 -16.61 6.78
CA ILE A 153 5.66 -16.89 8.22
C ILE A 153 4.40 -17.67 8.62
N ARG A 154 3.39 -17.74 7.75
CA ARG A 154 2.02 -18.25 8.02
C ARG A 154 2.01 -19.55 8.80
N ARG A 155 2.85 -20.52 8.43
CA ARG A 155 2.84 -21.84 9.10
C ARG A 155 3.22 -21.71 10.56
N VAL A 156 4.35 -21.06 10.85
CA VAL A 156 4.85 -20.88 12.22
C VAL A 156 3.93 -19.97 13.01
N SER A 157 3.57 -18.81 12.45
CA SER A 157 2.76 -17.81 13.14
C SER A 157 1.35 -18.31 13.46
N MET A 158 0.72 -19.06 12.56
CA MET A 158 -0.63 -19.58 12.80
C MET A 158 -0.65 -20.80 13.74
N THR A 159 0.39 -21.65 13.70
CA THR A 159 0.52 -22.75 14.67
C THR A 159 0.70 -22.19 16.08
N GLN A 160 1.58 -21.19 16.25
CA GLN A 160 1.79 -20.53 17.53
C GLN A 160 0.52 -19.80 18.01
N LEU A 161 -0.13 -19.01 17.15
CA LEU A 161 -1.39 -18.34 17.49
C LEU A 161 -2.45 -19.33 17.98
N ARG A 162 -2.56 -20.49 17.32
CA ARG A 162 -3.51 -21.54 17.70
C ARG A 162 -3.16 -22.16 19.05
N GLN A 163 -1.87 -22.40 19.32
CA GLN A 163 -1.41 -22.95 20.60
C GLN A 163 -1.68 -21.97 21.74
N ASP A 164 -1.26 -20.71 21.59
CA ASP A 164 -1.48 -19.66 22.59
C ASP A 164 -2.98 -19.46 22.88
N PHE A 165 -3.83 -19.57 21.85
CA PHE A 165 -5.29 -19.43 22.02
C PHE A 165 -5.88 -20.55 22.87
N VAL A 166 -5.43 -21.79 22.66
CA VAL A 166 -5.90 -22.98 23.41
C VAL A 166 -5.38 -22.95 24.85
N GLU A 167 -4.19 -22.44 25.09
CA GLU A 167 -3.59 -22.34 26.43
C GLU A 167 -4.19 -21.19 27.26
N THR A 168 -4.71 -20.16 26.60
CA THR A 168 -5.33 -19.01 27.29
C THR A 168 -6.71 -19.38 27.86
N ASP A 169 -6.92 -19.09 29.15
CA ASP A 169 -8.24 -19.24 29.79
C ASP A 169 -9.17 -18.06 29.47
N TRP A 170 -10.17 -18.29 28.62
CA TRP A 170 -11.15 -17.30 28.14
C TRP A 170 -12.40 -17.15 29.02
N ASN A 171 -12.36 -17.61 30.27
CA ASN A 171 -13.45 -17.35 31.21
C ASN A 171 -13.77 -15.85 31.34
N LEU A 172 -15.07 -15.52 31.34
CA LEU A 172 -15.55 -14.15 31.47
C LEU A 172 -15.36 -13.67 32.92
N ASP A 173 -14.15 -13.20 33.21
CA ASP A 173 -13.72 -12.69 34.51
C ASP A 173 -13.26 -11.23 34.40
N ARG A 174 -12.94 -10.60 35.55
CA ARG A 174 -12.43 -9.22 35.60
C ARG A 174 -11.08 -9.07 34.88
N GLN A 175 -10.36 -10.16 34.64
CA GLN A 175 -9.03 -10.16 34.02
C GLN A 175 -9.11 -10.35 32.49
N LEU A 176 -10.27 -10.70 31.93
CA LEU A 176 -10.46 -10.92 30.49
C LEU A 176 -9.88 -9.79 29.61
N PRO A 177 -10.05 -8.49 29.92
CA PRO A 177 -9.44 -7.42 29.12
C PRO A 177 -7.91 -7.47 29.10
N VAL A 178 -7.28 -7.82 30.23
CA VAL A 178 -5.82 -7.96 30.33
C VAL A 178 -5.35 -9.19 29.54
N LYS A 179 -6.07 -10.31 29.65
CA LYS A 179 -5.80 -11.53 28.86
C LYS A 179 -5.87 -11.25 27.36
N ILE A 180 -6.88 -10.50 26.90
CA ILE A 180 -7.00 -10.08 25.49
C ILE A 180 -5.80 -9.24 25.05
N ILE A 181 -5.39 -8.23 25.83
CA ILE A 181 -4.27 -7.35 25.48
C ILE A 181 -2.96 -8.14 25.41
N LEU A 182 -2.71 -9.02 26.37
CA LEU A 182 -1.53 -9.89 26.38
C LEU A 182 -1.52 -10.86 25.19
N PHE A 183 -2.67 -11.47 24.90
CA PHE A 183 -2.81 -12.38 23.76
C PHE A 183 -2.48 -11.70 22.43
N ILE A 184 -3.00 -10.49 22.21
CA ILE A 184 -2.71 -9.68 21.00
C ILE A 184 -1.23 -9.28 20.96
N SER A 185 -0.68 -8.84 22.08
CA SER A 185 0.71 -8.39 22.17
C SER A 185 1.71 -9.53 21.92
N ASN A 186 1.40 -10.73 22.40
CA ASN A 186 2.21 -11.93 22.19
C ASN A 186 2.13 -12.45 20.75
N ASN A 187 1.05 -12.13 20.03
CA ASN A 187 0.77 -12.59 18.68
C ASN A 187 0.67 -11.43 17.67
N PRO A 188 1.80 -10.80 17.28
CA PRO A 188 1.80 -9.69 16.33
C PRO A 188 1.24 -10.06 14.94
N VAL A 189 1.11 -11.35 14.62
CA VAL A 189 0.42 -11.82 13.40
C VAL A 189 -1.03 -11.34 13.32
N ILE A 190 -1.72 -11.16 14.45
CA ILE A 190 -3.09 -10.61 14.48
C ILE A 190 -3.09 -9.19 13.93
N ILE A 191 -2.13 -8.36 14.38
CA ILE A 191 -1.96 -6.99 13.89
C ILE A 191 -1.65 -7.00 12.39
N MET A 192 -0.76 -7.89 11.94
CA MET A 192 -0.45 -8.02 10.51
C MET A 192 -1.67 -8.37 9.66
N LEU A 193 -2.50 -9.31 10.10
CA LEU A 193 -3.75 -9.66 9.41
C LEU A 193 -4.74 -8.50 9.37
N SER A 194 -4.89 -7.78 10.49
CA SER A 194 -5.72 -6.56 10.56
C SER A 194 -5.24 -5.49 9.58
N PHE A 195 -3.93 -5.29 9.45
CA PHE A 195 -3.36 -4.34 8.49
C PHE A 195 -3.52 -4.79 7.03
N ILE A 196 -3.39 -6.09 6.73
CA ILE A 196 -3.69 -6.61 5.39
C ILE A 196 -5.14 -6.33 5.02
N LEU A 197 -6.08 -6.59 5.94
CA LEU A 197 -7.49 -6.27 5.74
C LEU A 197 -7.73 -4.77 5.60
N LEU A 198 -7.05 -3.94 6.39
CA LEU A 198 -7.13 -2.48 6.31
C LEU A 198 -6.67 -1.98 4.94
N TRP A 199 -5.52 -2.44 4.43
CA TRP A 199 -5.01 -2.02 3.12
C TRP A 199 -5.89 -2.50 1.97
N TRP A 200 -6.38 -3.73 2.05
CA TRP A 200 -7.33 -4.23 1.07
C TRP A 200 -8.64 -3.45 1.10
N HIS A 201 -9.19 -3.14 2.28
CA HIS A 201 -10.37 -2.31 2.41
C HIS A 201 -10.13 -0.89 1.88
N SER A 202 -8.99 -0.26 2.20
CA SER A 202 -8.60 1.05 1.64
C SER A 202 -8.48 1.00 0.12
N LEU A 203 -7.99 -0.10 -0.46
CA LEU A 203 -7.96 -0.30 -1.91
C LEU A 203 -9.37 -0.35 -2.50
N VAL A 204 -10.29 -1.09 -1.87
CA VAL A 204 -11.72 -1.14 -2.27
C VAL A 204 -12.39 0.23 -2.19
N ILE A 205 -12.16 0.97 -1.10
CA ILE A 205 -12.72 2.32 -0.95
C ILE A 205 -12.15 3.25 -2.03
N THR A 206 -10.86 3.17 -2.32
CA THR A 206 -10.20 4.00 -3.34
C THR A 206 -10.66 3.64 -4.76
N SER A 207 -10.95 2.36 -5.04
CA SER A 207 -11.43 1.92 -6.35
C SER A 207 -12.89 2.34 -6.62
N ILE A 208 -13.71 2.43 -5.57
CA ILE A 208 -15.14 2.82 -5.62
C ILE A 208 -15.34 4.35 -5.60
N ASN A 209 -14.33 5.12 -5.19
CA ASN A 209 -14.47 6.55 -4.98
C ASN A 209 -14.49 7.34 -6.30
N TYR A 210 -15.31 8.39 -6.35
CA TYR A 210 -15.51 9.22 -7.53
C TYR A 210 -14.30 10.11 -7.88
N TYR A 211 -13.35 10.28 -6.96
CA TYR A 211 -12.18 11.14 -7.19
C TYR A 211 -11.19 10.62 -8.23
N HIS A 212 -11.29 9.34 -8.62
CA HIS A 212 -10.35 8.74 -9.56
C HIS A 212 -11.07 8.13 -10.76
N THR A 213 -10.66 8.57 -11.95
CA THR A 213 -11.09 7.92 -13.18
C THR A 213 -10.49 6.52 -13.30
N LEU A 214 -11.09 5.64 -14.12
CA LEU A 214 -10.55 4.29 -14.33
C LEU A 214 -9.13 4.33 -14.90
N SER A 215 -8.85 5.29 -15.78
CA SER A 215 -7.51 5.49 -16.34
C SER A 215 -6.47 5.79 -15.26
N GLU A 216 -6.79 6.65 -14.29
CA GLU A 216 -5.90 6.99 -13.18
C GLU A 216 -5.64 5.78 -12.26
N GLN A 217 -6.68 4.98 -12.01
CA GLN A 217 -6.55 3.75 -11.23
C GLN A 217 -5.69 2.70 -11.95
N LEU A 218 -5.93 2.46 -13.24
CA LEU A 218 -5.18 1.49 -14.04
C LEU A 218 -3.72 1.90 -14.23
N SER A 219 -3.45 3.18 -14.44
CA SER A 219 -2.07 3.69 -14.52
C SER A 219 -1.34 3.56 -13.17
N GLY A 220 -1.98 3.91 -12.05
CA GLY A 220 -1.41 3.68 -10.71
C GLY A 220 -1.07 2.20 -10.46
N LEU A 221 -1.98 1.30 -10.85
CA LEU A 221 -1.74 -0.15 -10.79
C LEU A 221 -0.58 -0.57 -11.70
N LEU A 222 -0.55 -0.09 -12.94
CA LEU A 222 0.50 -0.40 -13.91
C LEU A 222 1.88 -0.03 -13.35
N PHE A 223 2.06 1.19 -12.83
CA PHE A 223 3.33 1.64 -12.25
C PHE A 223 3.73 0.84 -11.02
N ALA A 224 2.78 0.38 -10.20
CA ALA A 224 3.11 -0.52 -9.10
C ALA A 224 3.69 -1.85 -9.62
N TYR A 225 3.09 -2.41 -10.68
CA TYR A 225 3.44 -3.72 -11.21
C TYR A 225 4.73 -3.75 -12.03
N ILE A 226 5.21 -2.62 -12.56
CA ILE A 226 6.50 -2.53 -13.28
C ILE A 226 7.65 -3.11 -12.46
N ILE A 227 7.73 -2.80 -11.17
CA ILE A 227 8.76 -3.33 -10.28
C ILE A 227 8.24 -4.52 -9.47
N MET A 228 7.03 -4.41 -8.91
CA MET A 228 6.49 -5.44 -8.03
C MET A 228 6.25 -6.77 -8.76
N GLY A 229 5.76 -6.74 -10.01
CA GLY A 229 5.48 -7.94 -10.79
C GLY A 229 6.73 -8.78 -11.01
N PRO A 230 7.78 -8.25 -11.67
CA PRO A 230 9.05 -8.95 -11.84
C PRO A 230 9.68 -9.39 -10.51
N LEU A 231 9.60 -8.55 -9.48
CA LEU A 231 10.14 -8.86 -8.16
C LEU A 231 9.53 -10.13 -7.55
N TYR A 232 8.22 -10.37 -7.73
CA TYR A 232 7.57 -11.57 -7.20
C TYR A 232 7.49 -12.74 -8.19
N LEU A 233 7.75 -12.51 -9.48
CA LEU A 233 7.78 -13.57 -10.50
C LEU A 233 9.17 -14.20 -10.66
N PHE A 234 10.23 -13.40 -10.56
CA PHE A 234 11.59 -13.83 -10.89
C PHE A 234 12.53 -13.94 -9.69
N LEU A 235 12.24 -13.25 -8.58
CA LEU A 235 13.10 -13.34 -7.39
C LEU A 235 12.70 -14.56 -6.52
N PRO A 236 13.57 -15.58 -6.38
CA PRO A 236 13.28 -16.74 -5.55
C PRO A 236 13.13 -16.36 -4.07
N SER A 237 12.48 -17.24 -3.30
CA SER A 237 12.07 -17.00 -1.89
C SER A 237 12.55 -18.08 -0.95
#